data_AF-A0AAW1QHB5-F1
#
_entry.id   AF-A0AAW1QHB5-F1
#
_cell.length_a   1.000
_cell.length_b   1.000
_cell.length_c   1.000
_cell.angle_alpha   90.00
_cell.angle_beta   90.00
_cell.angle_gamma   90.00
#
_symmetry.space_group_name_H-M   'P 1'
#
loop_
_entity.id
_entity.type
_entity.pdbx_description
1 polymer ?
#
loop_
_entity_poly.entity_id
_entity_poly.type
_entity_poly.pdbx_seq_one_letter_code
_entity_poly.pdbx_strand_id
1 'polypeptide(L)'
;MNLRALARWAEGLPPGARCLSLILPLLLTWAFVTGRQGTELFNRAHTAMNWQTIEARKGHLEQYSLSKQQFSNLHAWVLSLPQSADRRASISKQLQRAGVAYEIIDAVDGQDDLPAEEVAFMESRDRLTAFQAGNKYMRAKVGGDLSHAQVLQRMLGEHLPIGLVMEDDAKIPPDFLEQLYNAINALPNDWDVLHLNGCNVKASKLAVRKNIHVNHQSSCYLAYAFRRRYALQVLQMIFKWRLHKDIDDYMGSLTSSGIIQSYITMPFIVDYSGLAANSTIEVWRQNPNP
;
A
#
# COMPACT_ATOMS: atom_id res chain seq x y z
N MET A 1 -32.33 13.89 6.01
CA MET A 1 -33.11 12.64 6.15
C MET A 1 -32.39 11.74 7.17
N ASN A 2 -33.04 11.29 8.24
CA ASN A 2 -32.40 10.46 9.28
C ASN A 2 -32.13 9.04 8.73
N LEU A 3 -31.02 8.40 9.14
CA LEU A 3 -30.58 7.05 8.77
C LEU A 3 -31.69 6.00 8.79
N ARG A 4 -32.63 6.08 9.74
CA ARG A 4 -33.79 5.16 9.80
C ARG A 4 -34.78 5.32 8.65
N ALA A 5 -34.97 6.54 8.14
CA ALA A 5 -35.84 6.80 7.00
C ALA A 5 -35.20 6.33 5.68
N LEU A 6 -33.85 6.38 5.62
CA LEU A 6 -33.08 5.99 4.44
C LEU A 6 -32.95 4.47 4.30
N ALA A 7 -32.79 3.75 5.42
CA ALA A 7 -32.85 2.28 5.46
C ALA A 7 -34.22 1.74 5.01
N ARG A 8 -35.32 2.35 5.49
CA ARG A 8 -36.68 2.00 5.09
C ARG A 8 -36.97 2.27 3.61
N TRP A 9 -36.36 3.32 3.04
CA TRP A 9 -36.47 3.60 1.62
C TRP A 9 -35.74 2.54 0.77
N ALA A 10 -34.56 2.09 1.21
CA ALA A 10 -33.77 1.07 0.51
C ALA A 10 -34.42 -0.33 0.55
N GLU A 11 -35.18 -0.64 1.59
CA GLU A 11 -35.93 -1.90 1.72
C GLU A 11 -37.09 -2.02 0.70
N GLY A 12 -37.58 -0.90 0.18
CA GLY A 12 -38.69 -0.84 -0.80
C GLY A 12 -38.28 -1.02 -2.26
N LEU A 13 -37.00 -1.20 -2.58
CA LEU A 13 -36.53 -1.34 -3.97
C LEU A 13 -36.69 -2.79 -4.48
N PRO A 14 -37.07 -2.98 -5.76
CA PRO A 14 -37.26 -4.31 -6.33
C PRO A 14 -35.95 -5.11 -6.35
N PRO A 15 -36.01 -6.47 -6.28
CA PRO A 15 -34.84 -7.32 -6.06
C PRO A 15 -33.67 -7.11 -7.06
N GLY A 16 -33.98 -6.71 -8.30
CA GLY A 16 -32.98 -6.42 -9.34
C GLY A 16 -32.30 -5.04 -9.24
N ALA A 17 -32.82 -4.13 -8.42
CA ALA A 17 -32.24 -2.80 -8.18
C ALA A 17 -31.29 -2.79 -6.96
N ARG A 18 -31.06 -3.94 -6.31
CA ARG A 18 -30.06 -4.11 -5.23
C ARG A 18 -28.63 -4.24 -5.76
N CYS A 19 -28.29 -3.50 -6.82
CA CYS A 19 -26.89 -3.28 -7.17
C CYS A 19 -26.28 -2.31 -6.16
N LEU A 20 -25.70 -2.88 -5.11
CA LEU A 20 -24.86 -2.20 -4.11
C LEU A 20 -23.67 -1.42 -4.72
N SER A 21 -23.45 -1.48 -6.04
CA SER A 21 -22.41 -0.76 -6.76
C SER A 21 -22.72 0.70 -7.09
N LEU A 22 -23.98 1.15 -7.06
CA LEU A 22 -24.34 2.52 -7.47
C LEU A 22 -24.80 3.44 -6.33
N ILE A 23 -25.20 2.89 -5.17
CA ILE A 23 -25.72 3.69 -4.05
C ILE A 23 -24.65 3.90 -2.95
N LEU A 24 -23.67 3.00 -2.83
CA LEU A 24 -22.59 3.13 -1.85
C LEU A 24 -21.70 4.37 -2.03
N PRO A 25 -21.31 4.78 -3.27
CA PRO A 25 -20.46 5.95 -3.45
C PRO A 25 -21.15 7.25 -3.03
N LEU A 26 -22.46 7.36 -3.23
CA LEU A 26 -23.27 8.55 -2.91
C LEU A 26 -23.62 8.66 -1.42
N LEU A 27 -23.74 7.54 -0.70
CA LEU A 27 -23.93 7.55 0.75
C LEU A 27 -22.66 7.88 1.54
N LEU A 28 -21.49 7.52 0.99
CA LEU A 28 -20.19 7.84 1.60
C LEU A 28 -19.82 9.32 1.48
N THR A 29 -20.39 10.06 0.52
CA THR A 29 -20.11 11.49 0.35
C THR A 29 -20.79 12.40 1.38
N TRP A 30 -21.88 11.98 2.04
CA TRP A 30 -22.66 12.87 2.92
C TRP A 30 -22.44 12.64 4.44
N ALA A 31 -21.93 11.48 4.85
CA ALA A 31 -21.79 11.12 6.27
C ALA A 31 -20.39 11.33 6.89
N PHE A 32 -19.43 11.94 6.20
CA PHE A 32 -18.00 11.92 6.57
C PHE A 32 -17.38 13.30 6.86
N VAL A 33 -18.16 14.28 7.32
CA VAL A 33 -17.67 15.65 7.59
C VAL A 33 -17.01 15.80 8.98
N THR A 34 -16.91 14.77 9.82
CA THR A 34 -16.24 14.89 11.13
C THR A 34 -15.30 13.72 11.41
N GLY A 35 -14.02 14.05 11.64
CA GLY A 35 -12.96 13.11 11.97
C GLY A 35 -13.26 12.18 13.15
N ARG A 36 -12.56 11.05 13.18
CA ARG A 36 -12.76 9.82 13.99
C ARG A 36 -13.93 8.91 13.59
N GLN A 37 -15.12 9.42 13.29
CA GLN A 37 -16.27 8.54 12.96
C GLN A 37 -16.13 7.86 11.59
N GLY A 38 -15.44 8.49 10.64
CA GLY A 38 -15.20 7.91 9.32
C GLY A 38 -14.32 6.65 9.36
N THR A 39 -13.34 6.62 10.26
CA THR A 39 -12.41 5.50 10.41
C THR A 39 -13.09 4.25 11.00
N GLU A 40 -14.00 4.43 11.96
CA GLU A 40 -14.79 3.33 12.52
C GLU A 40 -15.81 2.77 11.52
N LEU A 41 -16.46 3.64 10.73
CA LEU A 41 -17.36 3.22 9.65
C LEU A 41 -16.61 2.45 8.54
N PHE A 42 -15.41 2.90 8.20
CA PHE A 42 -14.54 2.25 7.24
C PHE A 42 -14.06 0.88 7.74
N ASN A 43 -13.67 0.76 9.01
CA ASN A 43 -13.34 -0.53 9.62
C ASN A 43 -14.56 -1.45 9.74
N ARG A 44 -15.77 -0.91 9.98
CA ARG A 44 -17.03 -1.68 9.97
C ARG A 44 -17.43 -2.19 8.58
N ALA A 45 -17.06 -1.49 7.51
CA ALA A 45 -17.29 -1.95 6.14
C ALA A 45 -16.57 -3.27 5.83
N HIS A 46 -15.41 -3.52 6.48
CA HIS A 46 -14.71 -4.81 6.38
C HIS A 46 -15.54 -5.98 6.93
N THR A 47 -16.24 -5.82 8.07
CA THR A 47 -17.11 -6.86 8.64
C THR A 47 -18.34 -7.15 7.77
N ALA A 48 -18.68 -6.23 6.86
CA ALA A 48 -19.84 -6.37 5.97
C ALA A 48 -19.51 -7.02 4.61
N MET A 49 -18.23 -7.18 4.24
CA MET A 49 -17.86 -7.78 2.95
C MET A 49 -17.91 -9.31 3.00
N ASN A 50 -18.64 -9.90 2.06
CA ASN A 50 -18.65 -11.34 1.85
C ASN A 50 -17.40 -11.77 1.05
N TRP A 51 -16.27 -11.82 1.75
CA TRP A 51 -14.96 -12.13 1.16
C TRP A 51 -14.93 -13.47 0.42
N GLN A 52 -15.61 -14.50 0.94
CA GLN A 52 -15.72 -15.80 0.27
C GLN A 52 -16.30 -15.66 -1.15
N THR A 53 -17.34 -14.85 -1.32
CA THR A 53 -17.95 -14.61 -2.64
C THR A 53 -17.03 -13.78 -3.54
N ILE A 54 -16.35 -12.78 -2.98
CA ILE A 54 -15.42 -11.92 -3.72
C ILE A 54 -14.22 -12.74 -4.23
N GLU A 55 -13.60 -13.54 -3.36
CA GLU A 55 -12.47 -14.42 -3.68
C GLU A 55 -12.83 -15.42 -4.79
N ALA A 56 -13.98 -16.09 -4.67
CA ALA A 56 -14.45 -17.03 -5.69
C ALA A 56 -14.59 -16.35 -7.05
N ARG A 57 -15.17 -15.15 -7.11
CA ARG A 57 -15.31 -14.38 -8.36
C ARG A 57 -13.97 -13.93 -8.92
N LYS A 58 -13.03 -13.49 -8.07
CA LYS A 58 -11.67 -13.10 -8.49
C LYS A 58 -10.92 -14.27 -9.12
N GLY A 59 -11.16 -15.50 -8.66
CA GLY A 59 -10.65 -16.72 -9.28
C GLY A 59 -11.11 -16.93 -10.73
N HIS A 60 -12.20 -16.31 -11.17
CA HIS A 60 -12.70 -16.45 -12.55
C HIS A 60 -12.38 -15.28 -13.47
N LEU A 61 -11.73 -14.23 -12.95
CA LEU A 61 -11.33 -13.09 -13.78
C LEU A 61 -10.25 -13.51 -14.79
N GLU A 62 -10.24 -12.81 -15.92
CA GLU A 62 -9.18 -12.93 -16.91
C GLU A 62 -7.83 -12.70 -16.25
N GLN A 63 -6.86 -13.51 -16.65
CA GLN A 63 -5.50 -13.39 -16.17
C GLN A 63 -4.83 -12.19 -16.83
N TYR A 64 -4.07 -11.43 -16.05
CA TYR A 64 -3.28 -10.32 -16.56
C TYR A 64 -2.19 -10.85 -17.51
N SER A 65 -1.93 -10.12 -18.59
CA SER A 65 -0.89 -10.46 -19.55
C SER A 65 0.10 -9.31 -19.66
N LEU A 66 1.34 -9.57 -19.27
CA LEU A 66 2.46 -8.65 -19.37
C LEU A 66 3.52 -9.28 -20.29
N SER A 67 3.75 -8.67 -21.45
CA SER A 67 4.81 -9.15 -22.35
C SER A 67 6.19 -8.98 -21.72
N LYS A 68 7.17 -9.79 -22.16
CA LYS A 68 8.56 -9.66 -21.72
C LYS A 68 9.14 -8.27 -21.94
N GLN A 69 8.77 -7.61 -23.04
CA GLN A 69 9.22 -6.24 -23.34
C GLN A 69 8.63 -5.22 -22.37
N GLN A 70 7.34 -5.33 -22.03
CA GLN A 70 6.75 -4.46 -21.01
C GLN A 70 7.35 -4.74 -19.63
N PHE A 71 7.65 -6.00 -19.33
CA PHE A 71 8.30 -6.40 -18.08
C PHE A 71 9.74 -5.86 -17.97
N SER A 72 10.53 -5.90 -19.05
CA SER A 72 11.88 -5.34 -19.05
C SER A 72 11.92 -3.81 -18.89
N ASN A 73 10.79 -3.14 -19.14
CA ASN A 73 10.63 -1.70 -18.98
C ASN A 73 10.00 -1.33 -17.63
N LEU A 74 9.85 -2.28 -16.70
CA LEU A 74 9.41 -1.96 -15.34
C LEU A 74 10.44 -1.07 -14.66
N HIS A 75 9.97 0.03 -14.10
CA HIS A 75 10.82 0.88 -13.27
C HIS A 75 10.83 0.34 -11.85
N ALA A 76 12.02 0.09 -11.32
CA ALA A 76 12.22 -0.34 -9.94
C ALA A 76 12.89 0.77 -9.13
N TRP A 77 12.29 1.11 -7.99
CA TRP A 77 12.85 2.05 -7.03
C TRP A 77 13.23 1.33 -5.75
N VAL A 78 14.36 1.74 -5.20
CA VAL A 78 14.80 1.40 -3.85
C VAL A 78 14.70 2.64 -2.99
N LEU A 79 13.85 2.62 -1.97
CA LEU A 79 13.78 3.66 -0.96
C LEU A 79 14.89 3.42 0.08
N SER A 80 15.77 4.41 0.24
CA SER A 80 16.86 4.33 1.21
C SER A 80 17.24 5.71 1.71
N LEU A 81 17.54 5.87 3.00
CA LEU A 81 18.08 7.13 3.50
C LEU A 81 19.50 7.38 2.95
N PRO A 82 19.89 8.62 2.59
CA PRO A 82 21.22 8.95 2.05
C PRO A 82 22.39 8.41 2.87
N GLN A 83 22.29 8.48 4.20
CA GLN A 83 23.33 8.04 5.13
C GLN A 83 23.41 6.51 5.31
N SER A 84 22.50 5.73 4.74
CA SER A 84 22.41 4.28 4.94
C SER A 84 23.33 3.50 4.00
N ALA A 85 24.62 3.87 3.99
CA ALA A 85 25.62 3.38 3.05
C ALA A 85 25.71 1.84 3.00
N ASP A 86 25.73 1.18 4.15
CA ASP A 86 25.82 -0.28 4.23
C ASP A 86 24.58 -0.99 3.66
N ARG A 87 23.38 -0.44 3.94
CA ARG A 87 22.12 -0.99 3.40
C ARG A 87 22.02 -0.75 1.90
N ARG A 88 22.37 0.45 1.42
CA ARG A 88 22.48 0.77 -0.02
C ARG A 88 23.45 -0.18 -0.74
N ALA A 89 24.63 -0.42 -0.18
CA ALA A 89 25.61 -1.34 -0.76
C ALA A 89 25.08 -2.79 -0.80
N SER A 90 24.42 -3.23 0.28
CA SER A 90 23.81 -4.56 0.38
C SER A 90 22.73 -4.77 -0.67
N ILE A 91 21.70 -3.91 -0.72
CA ILE A 91 20.58 -4.04 -1.67
C ILE A 91 21.07 -3.90 -3.11
N SER A 92 22.02 -3.00 -3.38
CA SER A 92 22.60 -2.82 -4.71
C SER A 92 23.26 -4.09 -5.24
N LYS A 93 24.06 -4.76 -4.40
CA LYS A 93 24.73 -6.01 -4.75
C LYS A 93 23.74 -7.15 -5.00
N GLN A 94 22.65 -7.20 -4.22
CA GLN A 94 21.60 -8.20 -4.41
C GLN A 94 20.84 -7.98 -5.73
N LEU A 95 20.44 -6.75 -6.03
CA LEU A 95 19.73 -6.39 -7.26
C LEU A 95 20.58 -6.61 -8.51
N GLN A 96 21.88 -6.28 -8.46
CA GLN A 96 22.81 -6.58 -9.55
C GLN A 96 22.91 -8.09 -9.82
N ARG A 97 22.99 -8.91 -8.77
CA ARG A 97 23.02 -10.38 -8.90
C ARG A 97 21.72 -10.94 -9.47
N ALA A 98 20.59 -10.34 -9.12
CA ALA A 98 19.27 -10.70 -9.64
C ALA A 98 18.97 -10.11 -11.03
N GLY A 99 19.89 -9.30 -11.59
CA GLY A 99 19.74 -8.68 -12.90
C GLY A 99 18.67 -7.57 -12.96
N VAL A 100 18.28 -7.01 -11.81
CA VAL A 100 17.26 -5.96 -11.72
C VAL A 100 17.91 -4.61 -12.05
N ALA A 101 17.39 -3.89 -13.05
CA ALA A 101 17.67 -2.48 -13.22
C ALA A 101 16.84 -1.67 -12.21
N TYR A 102 17.47 -0.76 -11.48
CA TYR A 102 16.81 0.00 -10.42
C TYR A 102 17.41 1.39 -10.28
N GLU A 103 16.70 2.22 -9.55
CA GLU A 103 17.13 3.52 -9.08
C GLU A 103 17.00 3.59 -7.56
N ILE A 104 17.99 4.14 -6.88
CA ILE A 104 17.86 4.48 -5.47
C ILE A 104 17.25 5.88 -5.38
N ILE A 105 16.12 5.98 -4.68
CA ILE A 105 15.52 7.25 -4.29
C ILE A 105 16.01 7.57 -2.88
N ASP A 106 16.54 8.78 -2.73
CA ASP A 106 16.86 9.35 -1.42
C ASP A 106 15.56 9.51 -0.62
N ALA A 107 15.35 8.61 0.32
CA ALA A 107 14.23 8.66 1.24
C ALA A 107 14.38 9.87 2.18
N VAL A 108 13.24 10.40 2.60
CA VAL A 108 13.15 11.53 3.51
C VAL A 108 13.48 11.08 4.93
N ASP A 109 14.53 11.65 5.53
CA ASP A 109 14.82 11.43 6.93
C ASP A 109 13.89 12.27 7.81
N GLY A 110 13.11 11.61 8.65
CA GLY A 110 12.26 12.28 9.63
C GLY A 110 13.01 13.20 10.59
N GLN A 111 14.32 12.99 10.78
CA GLN A 111 15.15 13.82 11.66
C GLN A 111 15.58 15.14 11.01
N ASP A 112 15.46 15.29 9.69
CA ASP A 112 15.76 16.53 8.98
C ASP A 112 14.65 17.57 9.14
N ASP A 113 14.90 18.79 8.68
CA ASP A 113 13.88 19.84 8.60
C ASP A 113 12.93 19.55 7.43
N LEU A 114 11.73 19.06 7.76
CA LEU A 114 10.74 18.65 6.77
C LEU A 114 9.85 19.84 6.36
N PRO A 115 9.42 19.93 5.09
CA PRO A 115 8.53 20.99 4.63
C PRO A 115 7.20 20.97 5.41
N ALA A 116 7.02 21.94 6.32
CA ALA A 116 5.88 21.96 7.25
C ALA A 116 4.51 21.97 6.53
N GLU A 117 4.43 22.61 5.36
CA GLU A 117 3.20 22.65 4.55
C GLU A 117 2.86 21.27 3.98
N GLU A 118 3.85 20.54 3.44
CA GLU A 118 3.65 19.20 2.89
C GLU A 118 3.26 18.21 3.98
N VAL A 119 3.94 18.28 5.13
CA VAL A 119 3.59 17.47 6.32
C VAL A 119 2.16 17.80 6.80
N ALA A 120 1.80 19.08 6.94
CA ALA A 120 0.46 19.48 7.38
C ALA A 120 -0.65 19.09 6.39
N PHE A 121 -0.32 19.00 5.11
CA PHE A 121 -1.22 18.57 4.06
C PHE A 121 -1.45 17.06 4.11
N MET A 122 -0.38 16.27 4.26
CA MET A 122 -0.47 14.81 4.27
C MET A 122 -0.96 14.25 5.60
N GLU A 123 -0.59 14.85 6.73
CA GLU A 123 -0.82 14.27 8.06
C GLU A 123 -2.13 14.72 8.72
N SER A 124 -2.77 13.79 9.42
CA SER A 124 -3.91 14.12 10.30
C SER A 124 -3.48 15.01 11.47
N ARG A 125 -4.43 15.70 12.08
CA ARG A 125 -4.17 16.61 13.21
C ARG A 125 -3.44 15.92 14.38
N ASP A 126 -3.84 14.69 14.71
CA ASP A 126 -3.27 13.96 15.85
C ASP A 126 -1.79 13.60 15.56
N ARG A 127 -1.47 13.15 14.33
CA ARG A 127 -0.10 12.86 13.91
C ARG A 127 0.76 14.11 13.79
N LEU A 128 0.22 15.17 13.19
CA LEU A 128 0.88 16.48 13.10
C LEU A 128 1.24 17.03 14.49
N THR A 129 0.34 16.89 15.46
CA THR A 129 0.60 17.31 16.86
C THR A 129 1.79 16.54 17.44
N ALA A 130 1.85 15.22 17.26
CA ALA A 130 2.97 14.41 17.73
C ALA A 130 4.28 14.74 16.99
N PHE A 131 4.22 15.01 15.68
CA PHE A 131 5.35 15.45 14.88
C PHE A 131 5.91 16.79 15.39
N GLN A 132 5.04 17.78 15.62
CA GLN A 132 5.39 19.11 16.12
C GLN A 132 5.92 19.08 17.56
N ALA A 133 5.47 18.11 18.37
CA ALA A 133 6.00 17.86 19.71
C ALA A 133 7.41 17.24 19.72
N GLY A 134 7.99 16.94 18.55
CA GLY A 134 9.35 16.40 18.44
C GLY A 134 9.45 14.90 18.72
N ASN A 135 8.34 14.15 18.71
CA ASN A 135 8.37 12.71 18.92
C ASN A 135 9.18 12.03 17.80
N LYS A 136 10.34 11.45 18.11
CA LYS A 136 11.28 10.95 17.11
C LYS A 136 10.73 9.80 16.28
N TYR A 137 9.94 8.92 16.91
CA TYR A 137 9.26 7.84 16.21
C TYR A 137 8.25 8.38 15.21
N MET A 138 7.39 9.32 15.61
CA MET A 138 6.44 9.97 14.72
C MET A 138 7.13 10.68 13.56
N ARG A 139 8.21 11.42 13.85
CA ARG A 139 9.02 12.07 12.82
C ARG A 139 9.56 11.06 11.80
N ALA A 140 10.13 9.95 12.26
CA ALA A 140 10.62 8.89 11.37
C ALA A 140 9.50 8.29 10.51
N LYS A 141 8.29 8.14 11.06
CA LYS A 141 7.13 7.66 10.30
C LYS A 141 6.64 8.66 9.25
N VAL A 142 6.59 9.95 9.58
CA VAL A 142 6.32 11.02 8.60
C VAL A 142 7.36 11.02 7.47
N GLY A 143 8.64 10.81 7.77
CA GLY A 143 9.68 10.65 6.75
C GLY A 143 9.40 9.47 5.81
N GLY A 144 8.99 8.32 6.36
CA GLY A 144 8.52 7.18 5.57
C GLY A 144 7.30 7.51 4.69
N ASP A 145 6.31 8.20 5.25
CA ASP A 145 5.08 8.59 4.53
C ASP A 145 5.39 9.48 3.32
N LEU A 146 6.24 10.50 3.51
CA LEU A 146 6.71 11.38 2.43
C LEU A 146 7.50 10.60 1.38
N SER A 147 8.39 9.69 1.80
CA SER A 147 9.21 8.87 0.88
C SER A 147 8.36 8.02 -0.05
N HIS A 148 7.34 7.32 0.47
CA HIS A 148 6.43 6.55 -0.38
C HIS A 148 5.56 7.46 -1.25
N ALA A 149 5.08 8.59 -0.73
CA ALA A 149 4.29 9.54 -1.51
C ALA A 149 5.07 10.08 -2.73
N GLN A 150 6.37 10.38 -2.57
CA GLN A 150 7.24 10.79 -3.68
C GLN A 150 7.27 9.75 -4.81
N VAL A 151 7.38 8.45 -4.48
CA VAL A 151 7.36 7.38 -5.49
C VAL A 151 6.01 7.32 -6.21
N LEU A 152 4.91 7.41 -5.46
CA LEU A 152 3.57 7.41 -6.06
C LEU A 152 3.37 8.61 -6.98
N GLN A 153 3.81 9.81 -6.57
CA GLN A 153 3.73 11.03 -7.39
C GLN A 153 4.60 10.93 -8.65
N ARG A 154 5.81 10.41 -8.51
CA ARG A 154 6.74 10.19 -9.62
C ARG A 154 6.17 9.25 -10.68
N MET A 155 5.58 8.14 -10.25
CA MET A 155 4.86 7.23 -11.15
C MET A 155 3.76 7.93 -11.96
N LEU A 156 3.05 8.90 -11.37
CA LEU A 156 2.04 9.68 -12.08
C LEU A 156 2.66 10.65 -13.09
N GLY A 157 3.73 11.35 -12.71
CA GLY A 157 4.42 12.34 -13.55
C GLY A 157 5.18 11.71 -14.73
N GLU A 158 5.79 10.55 -14.51
CA GLU A 158 6.54 9.81 -15.54
C GLU A 158 5.65 8.90 -16.41
N HIS A 159 4.33 8.87 -16.13
CA HIS A 159 3.36 8.09 -16.89
C HIS A 159 3.67 6.58 -16.96
N LEU A 160 4.28 6.05 -15.90
CA LEU A 160 4.67 4.64 -15.83
C LEU A 160 3.44 3.75 -15.62
N PRO A 161 3.28 2.66 -16.40
CA PRO A 161 2.11 1.78 -16.28
C PRO A 161 2.17 0.92 -15.02
N ILE A 162 3.36 0.43 -14.68
CA ILE A 162 3.64 -0.44 -13.54
C ILE A 162 4.99 -0.01 -12.95
N GLY A 163 5.05 0.01 -11.62
CA GLY A 163 6.28 0.25 -10.86
C GLY A 163 6.54 -0.86 -9.85
N LEU A 164 7.80 -0.97 -9.42
CA LEU A 164 8.25 -1.82 -8.33
C LEU A 164 8.91 -0.94 -7.26
N VAL A 165 8.47 -1.03 -6.01
CA VAL A 165 9.14 -0.39 -4.86
C VAL A 165 9.74 -1.47 -3.99
N MET A 166 10.94 -1.21 -3.47
CA MET A 166 11.63 -2.01 -2.46
C MET A 166 12.25 -1.06 -1.42
N GLU A 167 12.34 -1.49 -0.17
CA GLU A 167 13.17 -0.84 0.85
C GLU A 167 14.61 -1.41 0.85
N ASP A 168 15.54 -0.66 1.43
CA ASP A 168 16.98 -0.99 1.43
C ASP A 168 17.38 -2.16 2.34
N ASP A 169 16.47 -2.61 3.19
CA ASP A 169 16.63 -3.76 4.07
C ASP A 169 15.96 -5.02 3.52
N ALA A 170 15.52 -5.02 2.26
CA ALA A 170 15.02 -6.19 1.56
C ALA A 170 16.12 -7.23 1.25
N LYS A 171 15.74 -8.51 1.32
CA LYS A 171 16.52 -9.66 0.87
C LYS A 171 15.96 -10.16 -0.45
N ILE A 172 16.74 -9.97 -1.53
CA ILE A 172 16.32 -10.28 -2.90
C ILE A 172 16.91 -11.63 -3.32
N PRO A 173 16.08 -12.60 -3.75
CA PRO A 173 16.57 -13.88 -4.23
C PRO A 173 17.22 -13.75 -5.64
N PRO A 174 18.17 -14.64 -6.02
CA PRO A 174 18.83 -14.57 -7.33
C PRO A 174 17.89 -14.69 -8.53
N ASP A 175 16.78 -15.43 -8.38
CA ASP A 175 15.75 -15.67 -9.41
C ASP A 175 14.57 -14.68 -9.31
N PHE A 176 14.75 -13.55 -8.62
CA PHE A 176 13.70 -12.57 -8.33
C PHE A 176 12.90 -12.12 -9.57
N LEU A 177 13.58 -11.82 -10.69
CA LEU A 177 12.89 -11.38 -11.91
C LEU A 177 11.98 -12.45 -12.50
N GLU A 178 12.39 -13.72 -12.46
CA GLU A 178 11.56 -14.83 -12.93
C GLU A 178 10.34 -15.00 -12.02
N GLN A 179 10.55 -14.98 -10.70
CA GLN A 179 9.46 -15.07 -9.73
C GLN A 179 8.47 -13.92 -9.89
N LEU A 180 8.95 -12.68 -10.03
CA LEU A 180 8.13 -11.49 -10.21
C LEU A 180 7.35 -11.52 -11.53
N TYR A 181 8.01 -11.88 -12.65
CA TYR A 181 7.34 -11.99 -13.95
C TYR A 181 6.21 -13.01 -13.92
N ASN A 182 6.46 -14.18 -13.32
CA ASN A 182 5.47 -15.24 -13.17
C ASN A 182 4.33 -14.82 -12.25
N ALA A 183 4.64 -14.13 -11.13
CA ALA A 183 3.64 -13.64 -10.19
C ALA A 183 2.73 -12.59 -10.83
N ILE A 184 3.28 -11.60 -11.54
CA ILE A 184 2.49 -10.57 -12.22
C ILE A 184 1.61 -11.18 -13.31
N ASN A 185 2.16 -12.09 -14.12
CA ASN A 185 1.38 -12.78 -15.15
C ASN A 185 0.36 -13.75 -14.55
N ALA A 186 0.50 -14.20 -13.30
CA ALA A 186 -0.50 -15.01 -12.64
C ALA A 186 -1.65 -14.18 -12.05
N LEU A 187 -1.56 -12.85 -11.97
CA LEU A 187 -2.60 -12.03 -11.33
C LEU A 187 -3.91 -12.02 -12.12
N PRO A 188 -5.06 -11.94 -11.43
CA PRO A 188 -6.30 -11.45 -12.05
C PRO A 188 -6.13 -10.03 -12.63
N ASN A 189 -6.77 -9.73 -13.76
CA ASN A 189 -6.62 -8.46 -14.49
C ASN A 189 -7.05 -7.20 -13.70
N ASP A 190 -7.78 -7.38 -12.60
CA ASP A 190 -8.24 -6.30 -11.72
C ASP A 190 -7.25 -5.96 -10.60
N TRP A 191 -5.98 -6.39 -10.62
CA TRP A 191 -4.99 -6.12 -9.56
C TRP A 191 -4.52 -4.65 -9.45
N ASP A 192 -4.49 -4.03 -8.28
CA ASP A 192 -3.90 -2.70 -8.09
C ASP A 192 -2.44 -2.78 -7.66
N VAL A 193 -2.19 -3.67 -6.71
CA VAL A 193 -0.91 -3.86 -6.06
C VAL A 193 -0.72 -5.35 -5.80
N LEU A 194 0.52 -5.80 -5.99
CA LEU A 194 1.01 -7.10 -5.59
C LEU A 194 2.10 -6.90 -4.54
N HIS A 195 1.81 -7.31 -3.31
CA HIS A 195 2.79 -7.34 -2.22
C HIS A 195 3.69 -8.56 -2.38
N LEU A 196 5.01 -8.34 -2.25
CA LEU A 196 6.02 -9.40 -2.33
C LEU A 196 6.49 -9.86 -0.94
N ASN A 197 6.08 -9.11 0.08
CA ASN A 197 6.24 -9.35 1.51
C ASN A 197 5.12 -8.58 2.27
N GLY A 198 4.89 -8.90 3.53
CA GLY A 198 4.12 -8.05 4.43
C GLY A 198 4.10 -8.59 5.85
N CYS A 199 3.76 -7.72 6.80
CA CYS A 199 3.51 -8.09 8.20
C CYS A 199 2.00 -8.04 8.50
N ASN A 200 1.58 -8.70 9.59
CA ASN A 200 0.17 -8.78 10.02
C ASN A 200 -0.80 -9.21 8.90
N VAL A 201 -0.34 -10.10 8.02
CA VAL A 201 -1.06 -10.46 6.78
C VAL A 201 -2.36 -11.20 7.09
N LYS A 202 -3.45 -10.67 6.55
CA LYS A 202 -4.75 -11.33 6.41
C LYS A 202 -5.02 -11.52 4.92
N ALA A 203 -4.87 -12.74 4.45
CA ALA A 203 -5.09 -13.10 3.05
C ALA A 203 -6.10 -14.24 2.91
N SER A 204 -6.60 -14.44 1.69
CA SER A 204 -7.49 -15.56 1.37
C SER A 204 -6.79 -16.88 1.70
N LYS A 205 -7.51 -17.84 2.28
CA LYS A 205 -6.93 -19.15 2.62
C LYS A 205 -6.51 -19.93 1.37
N LEU A 206 -7.34 -19.83 0.33
CA LEU A 206 -7.07 -20.44 -0.96
C LEU A 206 -6.44 -19.40 -1.88
N ALA A 207 -5.42 -19.84 -2.61
CA ALA A 207 -4.83 -19.03 -3.65
C ALA A 207 -5.83 -18.90 -4.81
N VAL A 208 -6.03 -17.68 -5.32
CA VAL A 208 -6.87 -17.46 -6.52
C VAL A 208 -6.15 -17.95 -7.78
N ARG A 209 -4.81 -17.93 -7.75
CA ARG A 209 -3.88 -18.39 -8.78
C ARG A 209 -2.64 -18.96 -8.08
N LYS A 210 -1.76 -19.68 -8.77
CA LYS A 210 -0.59 -20.32 -8.15
C LYS A 210 0.21 -19.31 -7.33
N ASN A 211 0.32 -19.54 -6.02
CA ASN A 211 1.01 -18.69 -5.04
C ASN A 211 0.48 -17.25 -4.91
N ILE A 212 -0.69 -16.93 -5.46
CA ILE A 212 -1.30 -15.60 -5.41
C ILE A 212 -2.58 -15.65 -4.59
N HIS A 213 -2.62 -14.86 -3.52
CA HIS A 213 -3.75 -14.76 -2.62
C HIS A 213 -4.38 -13.37 -2.68
N VAL A 214 -5.68 -13.28 -2.45
CA VAL A 214 -6.34 -11.98 -2.23
C VAL A 214 -5.83 -11.47 -0.89
N ASN A 215 -5.28 -10.26 -0.88
CA ASN A 215 -4.86 -9.62 0.35
C ASN A 215 -6.05 -8.82 0.91
N HIS A 216 -6.49 -9.14 2.12
CA HIS A 216 -7.54 -8.39 2.82
C HIS A 216 -6.95 -7.27 3.67
N GLN A 217 -5.73 -7.47 4.17
CA GLN A 217 -5.01 -6.50 4.98
C GLN A 217 -3.56 -6.95 5.12
N SER A 218 -2.61 -6.03 4.90
CA SER A 218 -1.21 -6.18 5.29
C SER A 218 -0.63 -4.81 5.64
N SER A 219 0.48 -4.83 6.37
CA SER A 219 1.31 -3.66 6.70
C SER A 219 2.79 -3.97 6.37
N CYS A 220 3.72 -3.06 6.71
CA CYS A 220 5.17 -3.20 6.48
C CYS A 220 5.53 -3.50 5.02
N TYR A 221 5.42 -2.49 4.14
CA TYR A 221 5.52 -2.68 2.69
C TYR A 221 6.97 -2.70 2.17
N LEU A 222 7.72 -3.71 2.63
CA LEU A 222 9.12 -3.96 2.25
C LEU A 222 9.36 -4.01 0.74
N ALA A 223 8.44 -4.65 -0.01
CA ALA A 223 8.49 -4.70 -1.46
C ALA A 223 7.11 -4.94 -2.08
N TYR A 224 6.76 -4.17 -3.12
CA TYR A 224 5.50 -4.32 -3.85
C TYR A 224 5.59 -3.82 -5.29
N ALA A 225 4.90 -4.52 -6.19
CA ALA A 225 4.64 -4.05 -7.55
C ALA A 225 3.24 -3.44 -7.62
N PHE A 226 3.06 -2.36 -8.38
CA PHE A 226 1.79 -1.63 -8.39
C PHE A 226 1.51 -0.98 -9.74
N ARG A 227 0.23 -0.81 -10.08
CA ARG A 227 -0.22 -0.13 -11.29
C ARG A 227 -0.44 1.35 -11.07
N ARG A 228 -0.45 2.15 -12.14
CA ARG A 228 -0.65 3.62 -12.05
C ARG A 228 -1.94 3.99 -11.32
N ARG A 229 -2.99 3.19 -11.49
CA ARG A 229 -4.28 3.38 -10.80
C ARG A 229 -4.18 3.23 -9.28
N TYR A 230 -3.27 2.40 -8.75
CA TYR A 230 -2.99 2.32 -7.32
C TYR A 230 -2.45 3.65 -6.77
N ALA A 231 -1.45 4.23 -7.44
CA ALA A 231 -0.89 5.52 -7.04
C ALA A 231 -1.95 6.62 -7.03
N LEU A 232 -2.82 6.66 -8.06
CA LEU A 232 -3.96 7.58 -8.09
C LEU A 232 -4.90 7.39 -6.91
N GLN A 233 -5.32 6.16 -6.62
CA GLN A 233 -6.25 5.85 -5.53
C GLN A 233 -5.66 6.25 -4.17
N VAL A 234 -4.41 5.88 -3.90
CA VAL A 234 -3.74 6.19 -2.63
C VAL A 234 -3.59 7.70 -2.47
N LEU A 235 -3.05 8.42 -3.46
CA LEU A 235 -2.85 9.86 -3.37
C LEU A 235 -4.16 10.64 -3.29
N GLN A 236 -5.22 10.22 -3.99
CA GLN A 236 -6.56 10.83 -3.85
C GLN A 236 -7.13 10.64 -2.45
N MET A 237 -6.91 9.47 -1.85
CA MET A 237 -7.38 9.19 -0.50
C MET A 237 -6.58 9.98 0.55
N ILE A 238 -5.27 10.12 0.38
CA ILE A 238 -4.43 11.01 1.20
C ILE A 238 -4.90 12.47 1.05
N PHE A 239 -5.10 12.95 -0.18
CA PHE A 239 -5.61 14.30 -0.45
C PHE A 239 -6.92 14.58 0.28
N LYS A 240 -7.84 13.62 0.23
CA LYS A 240 -9.19 13.78 0.75
C LYS A 240 -9.27 13.64 2.28
N TRP A 241 -8.47 12.75 2.87
CA TRP A 241 -8.66 12.31 4.25
C TRP A 241 -7.45 12.47 5.16
N ARG A 242 -6.28 12.73 4.58
CA ARG A 242 -4.98 12.73 5.25
C ARG A 242 -4.64 11.37 5.88
N LEU A 243 -3.39 11.20 6.21
CA LEU A 243 -2.85 10.04 6.91
C LEU A 243 -3.21 10.15 8.39
N HIS A 244 -4.10 9.29 8.86
CA HIS A 244 -4.42 9.13 10.29
C HIS A 244 -3.67 7.95 10.93
N LYS A 245 -2.88 7.27 10.10
CA LYS A 245 -1.95 6.19 10.40
C LYS A 245 -0.86 6.26 9.32
N ASP A 246 0.22 5.56 9.56
CA ASP A 246 1.34 5.48 8.63
C ASP A 246 0.87 4.97 7.26
N ILE A 247 1.54 5.38 6.17
CA ILE A 247 1.08 5.13 4.82
C ILE A 247 0.88 3.65 4.53
N ASP A 248 1.73 2.77 5.07
CA ASP A 248 1.61 1.31 4.95
C ASP A 248 0.33 0.77 5.59
N ASP A 249 0.04 1.19 6.82
CA ASP A 249 -1.23 0.85 7.48
C ASP A 249 -2.43 1.48 6.75
N TYR A 250 -2.26 2.70 6.22
CA TYR A 250 -3.31 3.42 5.50
C TYR A 250 -3.69 2.65 4.23
N MET A 251 -2.70 2.18 3.47
CA MET A 251 -2.90 1.33 2.30
C MET A 251 -3.50 -0.03 2.69
N GLY A 252 -3.13 -0.59 3.84
CA GLY A 252 -3.78 -1.79 4.40
C GLY A 252 -5.27 -1.57 4.66
N SER A 253 -5.64 -0.35 5.06
CA SER A 253 -7.03 0.05 5.25
C SER A 253 -7.76 0.15 3.91
N LEU A 254 -7.19 0.85 2.93
CA LEU A 254 -7.74 0.94 1.58
C LEU A 254 -7.98 -0.44 0.96
N THR A 255 -7.07 -1.38 1.19
CA THR A 255 -7.22 -2.79 0.84
C THR A 255 -8.42 -3.42 1.55
N SER A 256 -8.51 -3.27 2.87
CA SER A 256 -9.61 -3.80 3.69
C SER A 256 -11.00 -3.27 3.33
N SER A 257 -11.08 -2.11 2.68
CA SER A 257 -12.34 -1.53 2.18
C SER A 257 -12.69 -1.88 0.74
N GLY A 258 -11.79 -2.56 0.02
CA GLY A 258 -11.96 -2.88 -1.40
C GLY A 258 -11.76 -1.69 -2.34
N ILE A 259 -11.29 -0.54 -1.85
CA ILE A 259 -10.85 0.58 -2.70
C ILE A 259 -9.68 0.13 -3.57
N ILE A 260 -8.74 -0.62 -2.96
CA ILE A 260 -7.58 -1.19 -3.63
C ILE A 260 -7.76 -2.69 -3.80
N GLN A 261 -7.61 -3.17 -5.02
CA GLN A 261 -7.58 -4.60 -5.35
C GLN A 261 -6.19 -5.16 -5.05
N SER A 262 -5.96 -5.53 -3.80
CA SER A 262 -4.65 -5.99 -3.34
C SER A 262 -4.49 -7.50 -3.44
N TYR A 263 -3.30 -7.92 -3.86
CA TYR A 263 -2.87 -9.32 -3.90
C TYR A 263 -1.53 -9.46 -3.20
N ILE A 264 -1.23 -10.67 -2.74
CA ILE A 264 0.04 -10.98 -2.08
C ILE A 264 0.55 -12.35 -2.52
N THR A 265 1.86 -12.47 -2.68
CA THR A 265 2.51 -13.77 -2.94
C THR A 265 2.59 -14.59 -1.67
N MET A 266 2.22 -15.87 -1.70
CA MET A 266 2.47 -16.82 -0.62
C MET A 266 3.01 -18.14 -1.22
N PRO A 267 4.26 -18.55 -0.92
CA PRO A 267 5.22 -17.88 -0.04
C PRO A 267 5.65 -16.48 -0.55
N PHE A 268 6.18 -15.64 0.34
CA PHE A 268 6.76 -14.35 -0.04
C PHE A 268 7.95 -14.54 -0.97
N ILE A 269 8.08 -13.65 -1.96
CA ILE A 269 9.24 -13.62 -2.87
C ILE A 269 10.43 -12.93 -2.18
N VAL A 270 10.16 -11.88 -1.41
CA VAL A 270 11.16 -11.08 -0.70
C VAL A 270 11.03 -11.30 0.80
N ASP A 271 12.16 -11.27 1.50
CA ASP A 271 12.22 -11.36 2.96
C ASP A 271 13.03 -10.20 3.54
N TYR A 272 13.04 -10.03 4.86
CA TYR A 272 13.89 -9.05 5.51
C TYR A 272 15.35 -9.52 5.52
N SER A 273 16.27 -8.59 5.28
CA SER A 273 17.68 -8.80 5.50
C SER A 273 18.02 -8.71 6.99
N GLY A 274 19.17 -9.24 7.40
CA GLY A 274 19.66 -9.10 8.78
C GLY A 274 19.97 -7.65 9.19
N LEU A 275 19.89 -6.69 8.26
CA LEU A 275 20.13 -5.26 8.52
C LEU A 275 18.85 -4.50 8.92
N ALA A 276 17.67 -5.11 8.80
CA ALA A 276 16.39 -4.50 9.13
C ALA A 276 16.30 -4.04 10.60
N ALA A 277 16.95 -4.79 11.51
CA ALA A 277 16.96 -4.48 12.95
C ALA A 277 17.61 -3.12 13.28
N ASN A 278 18.42 -2.57 12.36
CA ASN A 278 19.13 -1.31 12.54
C ASN A 278 18.47 -0.15 11.79
N SER A 279 17.23 -0.30 11.32
CA SER A 279 16.52 0.80 10.67
C SER A 279 16.14 1.88 11.68
N THR A 280 16.09 3.13 11.20
CA THR A 280 15.77 4.30 12.03
C THR A 280 14.41 4.14 12.72
N ILE A 281 13.41 3.57 12.01
CA ILE A 281 12.07 3.35 12.55
C ILE A 281 12.10 2.32 13.69
N GLU A 282 12.81 1.20 13.53
CA GLU A 282 12.87 0.16 14.56
C GLU A 282 13.60 0.64 15.82
N VAL A 283 14.67 1.42 15.66
CA VAL A 283 15.41 2.02 16.78
C VAL A 283 14.52 2.98 17.58
N TRP A 284 13.80 3.88 16.91
CA TRP A 284 12.94 4.84 17.61
C TRP A 284 11.64 4.24 18.14
N ARG A 285 11.16 3.13 17.57
CA ARG A 285 10.02 2.38 18.13
C ARG A 285 10.32 1.92 19.56
N GLN A 286 11.57 1.55 19.81
CA GLN A 286 12.01 1.09 21.14
C GLN A 286 12.30 2.25 22.10
N ASN A 287 12.73 3.41 21.59
CA ASN A 287 13.13 4.57 22.39
C ASN A 287 12.55 5.90 21.85
N PRO A 288 11.22 6.13 21.93
CA PRO A 288 10.57 7.23 21.21
C PRO A 288 10.88 8.63 21.78
N ASN A 289 11.30 8.73 23.05
CA ASN A 289 11.62 9.98 23.75
C ASN A 289 12.90 9.80 24.62
N PRO A 290 14.10 10.04 24.07
CA PRO A 290 15.34 10.05 24.86
C PRO A 290 15.53 11.36 25.65
#